data_AF-A0A855FKJ3-F1
#
_entry.id   AF-A0A855FKJ3-F1
#
_cell.length_a   1.000
_cell.length_b   1.000
_cell.length_c   1.000
_cell.angle_alpha   90.00
_cell.angle_beta   90.00
_cell.angle_gamma   90.00
#
_symmetry.space_group_name_H-M   'P 1'
#
loop_
_entity.id
_entity.type
_entity.pdbx_description
1 polymer ?
#
loop_
_entity_poly.entity_id
_entity_poly.type
_entity_poly.pdbx_seq_one_letter_code
_entity_poly.pdbx_strand_id
1 'polypeptide(L)'
;MNLYQYAPNGLTWVDPWGLVCGLTAKQFKNKLKRIKNQIAAGGNKGITGKVSAKEAKALGEAFVGPNHKVVKGYGADLLISEDKLRQYRGPSPKKGINKITGEPWSKTGTQINFQSRDIPEGTWNNNVHLDVEL
;
A
#
# COMPACT_ATOMS: atom_id res chain seq x y z
N MET A 1 3.71 31.44 -8.55
CA MET A 1 4.32 30.61 -7.48
C MET A 1 3.22 29.87 -6.76
N ASN A 2 3.21 28.54 -6.82
CA ASN A 2 2.76 27.73 -5.70
C ASN A 2 3.39 26.34 -5.85
N LEU A 3 4.53 26.14 -5.19
CA LEU A 3 5.11 24.81 -5.05
C LEU A 3 4.16 24.04 -4.13
N TYR A 4 3.50 23.01 -4.65
CA TYR A 4 2.69 22.08 -3.87
C TYR A 4 3.58 21.31 -2.89
N GLN A 5 3.96 21.97 -1.80
CA GLN A 5 4.48 21.33 -0.61
C GLN A 5 3.28 20.83 0.19
N TYR A 6 2.67 19.75 -0.31
CA TYR A 6 1.72 18.98 0.49
C TYR A 6 2.53 18.12 1.45
N ALA A 7 2.67 18.60 2.69
CA ALA A 7 3.07 17.77 3.81
C ALA A 7 1.79 17.17 4.41
N PRO A 8 1.41 15.92 4.08
CA PRO A 8 0.30 15.28 4.77
C PRO A 8 0.70 15.09 6.23
N ASN A 9 0.08 15.87 7.10
CA ASN A 9 -0.39 15.54 8.44
C ASN A 9 0.50 14.49 9.14
N GLY A 10 1.67 14.91 9.62
CA GLY A 10 2.60 14.07 10.39
C GLY A 10 2.14 13.79 11.82
N LEU A 11 0.85 13.53 12.04
CA LEU A 11 0.26 13.33 13.38
C LEU A 11 -0.28 11.90 13.60
N THR A 12 0.36 10.90 13.01
CA THR A 12 0.21 9.51 13.46
C THR A 12 1.52 9.10 14.12
N TRP A 13 1.62 9.36 15.43
CA TRP A 13 2.55 8.76 16.41
C TRP A 13 3.89 8.28 15.83
N VAL A 14 4.83 9.22 15.66
CA VAL A 14 6.24 8.87 15.61
C VAL A 14 6.69 8.76 17.06
N ASP A 15 6.98 7.56 17.55
CA ASP A 15 7.68 7.36 18.82
C ASP A 15 9.07 7.99 18.71
N PRO A 16 9.36 9.09 19.45
CA PRO A 16 10.62 9.80 19.31
C PRO A 16 11.80 9.07 19.97
N TRP A 17 11.57 7.96 20.69
CA TRP A 17 12.60 7.30 21.51
C TRP A 17 13.15 6.00 20.90
N GLY A 18 12.70 5.60 19.71
CA GLY A 18 13.34 4.51 18.95
C GLY A 18 13.24 3.12 19.61
N LEU A 19 12.23 2.90 20.47
CA LEU A 19 12.02 1.64 21.19
C LEU A 19 10.93 0.76 20.55
N VAL A 20 10.48 1.06 19.31
CA VAL A 20 9.30 0.43 18.71
C VAL A 20 9.60 -0.67 17.70
N CYS A 21 8.90 -1.80 17.88
CA CYS A 21 8.62 -2.80 16.87
C CYS A 21 7.85 -2.17 15.69
N GLY A 22 8.57 -1.70 14.66
CA GLY A 22 7.97 -1.28 13.38
C GLY A 22 8.84 -0.34 12.52
N LEU A 23 8.33 0.07 11.35
CA LEU A 23 9.00 1.04 10.46
C LEU A 23 9.22 2.38 11.17
N THR A 24 10.46 2.86 11.14
CA THR A 24 10.78 4.26 11.46
C THR A 24 10.05 5.21 10.49
N ALA A 25 9.85 6.46 10.90
CA ALA A 25 9.23 7.49 10.05
C ALA A 25 9.93 7.64 8.67
N LYS A 26 11.26 7.52 8.64
CA LYS A 26 12.05 7.56 7.39
C LYS A 26 11.75 6.35 6.51
N GLN A 27 11.73 5.15 7.08
CA GLN A 27 11.41 3.93 6.33
C GLN A 27 9.97 3.94 5.81
N PHE A 28 9.02 4.41 6.61
CA PHE A 28 7.62 4.57 6.20
C PHE A 28 7.50 5.53 5.00
N LYS A 29 8.08 6.73 5.10
CA LYS A 29 8.07 7.73 4.01
C LYS A 29 8.71 7.19 2.74
N ASN A 30 9.85 6.52 2.85
CA ASN A 30 10.55 5.93 1.71
C ASN A 30 9.72 4.82 1.05
N LYS A 31 9.08 3.97 1.84
CA LYS A 31 8.25 2.88 1.33
C LYS A 31 6.99 3.41 0.65
N LEU A 32 6.30 4.38 1.25
CA LEU A 32 5.15 5.05 0.63
C LEU A 32 5.54 5.77 -0.67
N LYS A 33 6.69 6.45 -0.70
CA LYS A 33 7.23 7.08 -1.92
C LYS A 33 7.45 6.04 -3.02
N ARG A 34 8.06 4.89 -2.68
CA ARG A 34 8.28 3.80 -3.64
C ARG A 34 6.96 3.25 -4.20
N ILE A 35 5.95 3.04 -3.35
CA ILE A 35 4.61 2.60 -3.77
C ILE A 35 4.03 3.61 -4.78
N LYS A 36 4.00 4.90 -4.43
CA LYS A 36 3.46 5.96 -5.29
C LYS A 36 4.18 6.04 -6.64
N ASN A 37 5.51 5.96 -6.64
CA ASN A 37 6.30 5.99 -7.86
C ASN A 37 6.00 4.78 -8.78
N GLN A 38 5.83 3.58 -8.20
CA GLN A 38 5.51 2.38 -8.98
C GLN A 38 4.07 2.39 -9.50
N ILE A 39 3.13 2.97 -8.75
CA ILE A 39 1.76 3.22 -9.22
C ILE A 39 1.76 4.17 -10.41
N ALA A 40 2.50 5.28 -10.31
CA ALA A 40 2.61 6.27 -11.39
C ALA A 40 3.29 5.71 -12.65
N ALA A 41 4.20 4.75 -12.49
CA ALA A 41 4.82 4.04 -13.62
C ALA A 41 3.86 3.07 -14.34
N GLY A 42 2.70 2.79 -13.74
CA GLY A 42 1.63 2.00 -14.33
C GLY A 42 1.84 0.47 -14.32
N GLY A 43 0.76 -0.26 -14.61
CA GLY A 43 0.75 -1.71 -14.74
C GLY A 43 0.77 -2.49 -13.42
N ASN A 44 1.05 -3.80 -13.49
CA ASN A 44 1.07 -4.70 -12.34
C ASN A 44 2.51 -5.00 -11.89
N LYS A 45 2.90 -4.58 -10.69
CA LYS A 45 4.29 -4.65 -10.20
C LYS A 45 4.38 -5.10 -8.74
N GLY A 46 5.39 -5.90 -8.44
CA GLY A 46 5.79 -6.20 -7.07
C GLY A 46 6.90 -5.27 -6.60
N ILE A 47 6.84 -4.83 -5.35
CA ILE A 47 7.96 -4.12 -4.72
C ILE A 47 8.68 -5.00 -3.71
N THR A 48 10.00 -4.88 -3.66
CA THR A 48 10.82 -5.70 -2.76
C THR A 48 10.68 -5.29 -1.30
N GLY A 49 10.88 -6.28 -0.43
CA GLY A 49 10.76 -6.15 1.02
C GLY A 49 9.39 -6.60 1.53
N LYS A 50 9.24 -6.62 2.85
CA LYS A 50 8.01 -6.97 3.55
C LYS A 50 7.66 -5.93 4.61
N VAL A 51 6.45 -6.00 5.15
CA VAL A 51 5.93 -5.18 6.26
C VAL A 51 5.03 -6.02 7.16
N SER A 52 4.84 -5.61 8.41
CA SER A 52 3.83 -6.21 9.28
C SER A 52 2.41 -5.85 8.82
N ALA A 53 1.39 -6.58 9.28
CA ALA A 53 -0.01 -6.25 9.01
C ALA A 53 -0.39 -4.82 9.49
N LYS A 54 0.14 -4.37 10.62
CA LYS A 54 -0.10 -3.02 11.16
C LYS A 54 0.49 -1.94 10.25
N GLU A 55 1.73 -2.13 9.81
CA GLU A 55 2.41 -1.23 8.87
C GLU A 55 1.73 -1.19 7.50
N ALA A 56 1.27 -2.35 7.04
CA ALA A 56 0.52 -2.47 5.80
C ALA A 56 -0.77 -1.62 5.83
N LYS A 57 -1.54 -1.70 6.92
CA LYS A 57 -2.75 -0.88 7.10
C LYS A 57 -2.42 0.61 7.12
N ALA A 58 -1.38 1.02 7.85
CA ALA A 58 -0.94 2.41 7.90
C ALA A 58 -0.48 2.94 6.52
N LEU A 59 0.25 2.13 5.75
CA LEU A 59 0.60 2.45 4.36
C LEU A 59 -0.64 2.55 3.48
N GLY A 60 -1.63 1.67 3.67
CA GLY A 60 -2.91 1.67 2.98
C GLY A 60 -3.69 2.96 3.19
N GLU A 61 -3.91 3.34 4.45
CA GLU A 61 -4.58 4.59 4.85
C GLU A 61 -3.86 5.82 4.29
N ALA A 62 -2.52 5.86 4.40
CA ALA A 62 -1.72 6.96 3.83
C ALA A 62 -1.75 7.00 2.29
N PHE A 63 -1.92 5.85 1.64
CA PHE A 63 -2.02 5.75 0.18
C PHE A 63 -3.37 6.24 -0.33
N VAL A 64 -4.49 5.89 0.31
CA VAL A 64 -5.83 6.34 -0.10
C VAL A 64 -6.15 7.76 0.36
N GLY A 65 -5.53 8.22 1.45
CA GLY A 65 -5.68 9.57 1.97
C GLY A 65 -6.85 9.75 2.95
N PRO A 66 -7.10 11.00 3.39
CA PRO A 66 -8.21 11.32 4.29
C PRO A 66 -9.56 11.04 3.63
N ASN A 67 -10.61 10.96 4.45
CA ASN A 67 -12.00 10.72 4.01
C ASN A 67 -12.22 9.47 3.16
N HIS A 68 -11.26 8.53 3.17
CA HIS A 68 -11.42 7.28 2.45
C HIS A 68 -12.63 6.49 2.98
N LYS A 69 -13.28 5.78 2.07
CA LYS A 69 -14.34 4.85 2.41
C LYS A 69 -13.74 3.51 2.83
N VAL A 70 -14.22 2.98 3.96
CA VAL A 70 -13.98 1.58 4.36
C VAL A 70 -15.10 0.71 3.80
N VAL A 71 -14.75 -0.32 3.04
CA VAL A 71 -15.70 -1.30 2.51
C VAL A 71 -15.72 -2.54 3.40
N LYS A 72 -16.86 -2.82 4.00
CA LYS A 72 -17.07 -4.00 4.86
C LYS A 72 -17.43 -5.23 4.01
N GLY A 73 -17.16 -6.42 4.56
CA GLY A 73 -17.54 -7.70 3.91
C GLY A 73 -16.60 -8.16 2.79
N TYR A 74 -15.47 -7.48 2.58
CA TYR A 74 -14.50 -7.86 1.54
C TYR A 74 -13.64 -9.09 1.89
N GLY A 75 -13.59 -9.47 3.18
CA GLY A 75 -12.71 -10.53 3.69
C GLY A 75 -11.31 -10.05 4.08
N ALA A 76 -10.98 -8.78 3.82
CA ALA A 76 -9.82 -8.05 4.34
C ALA A 76 -10.17 -6.54 4.39
N ASP A 77 -9.27 -5.71 4.91
CA ASP A 77 -9.40 -4.25 4.78
C ASP A 77 -9.53 -3.87 3.31
N LEU A 78 -10.58 -3.13 2.95
CA LEU A 78 -10.71 -2.51 1.64
C LEU A 78 -10.98 -1.02 1.84
N LEU A 79 -10.02 -0.20 1.44
CA LEU A 79 -10.10 1.25 1.56
C LEU A 79 -10.14 1.85 0.15
N ILE A 80 -11.04 2.79 -0.08
CA ILE A 80 -11.16 3.50 -1.37
C ILE A 80 -11.05 4.99 -1.09
N SER A 81 -10.17 5.69 -1.81
CA SER A 81 -10.00 7.14 -1.66
C SER A 81 -11.30 7.90 -1.94
N GLU A 82 -11.41 9.11 -1.40
CA GLU A 82 -12.57 9.99 -1.59
C GLU A 82 -12.88 10.25 -3.08
N ASP A 83 -11.82 10.51 -3.88
CA ASP A 83 -11.88 10.68 -5.33
C ASP A 83 -12.15 9.37 -6.11
N LYS A 84 -12.16 8.23 -5.43
CA LYS A 84 -12.28 6.87 -5.98
C LYS A 84 -11.22 6.50 -7.02
N LEU A 85 -10.10 7.21 -7.09
CA LEU A 85 -8.99 6.95 -8.02
C LEU A 85 -7.93 6.03 -7.44
N ARG A 86 -7.99 5.73 -6.13
CA ARG A 86 -7.06 4.84 -5.43
C ARG A 86 -7.81 3.87 -4.55
N GLN A 87 -7.32 2.64 -4.46
CA GLN A 87 -7.76 1.70 -3.43
C GLN A 87 -6.60 0.93 -2.81
N TYR A 88 -6.78 0.56 -1.56
CA TYR A 88 -5.95 -0.36 -0.83
C TYR A 88 -6.74 -1.63 -0.53
N ARG A 89 -6.15 -2.78 -0.83
CA ARG A 89 -6.65 -4.09 -0.44
C ARG A 89 -5.68 -4.69 0.57
N GLY A 90 -6.24 -5.06 1.72
CA GLY A 90 -5.56 -5.60 2.88
C GLY A 90 -4.89 -6.95 2.63
N PRO A 91 -4.20 -7.48 3.65
CA PRO A 91 -3.47 -8.73 3.54
C PRO A 91 -4.36 -9.85 3.03
N SER A 92 -3.93 -10.49 1.93
CA SER A 92 -4.61 -11.61 1.29
C SER A 92 -3.60 -12.72 1.04
N PRO A 93 -3.96 -13.99 1.33
CA PRO A 93 -3.13 -15.13 0.98
C PRO A 93 -2.81 -15.16 -0.52
N LYS A 94 -1.58 -15.53 -0.86
CA LYS A 94 -1.08 -15.72 -2.21
C LYS A 94 -0.48 -17.11 -2.34
N LYS A 95 -1.18 -17.97 -3.07
CA LYS A 95 -0.74 -19.32 -3.41
C LYS A 95 -0.34 -19.34 -4.88
N GLY A 96 0.74 -20.04 -5.20
CA GLY A 96 1.18 -20.24 -6.58
C GLY A 96 2.65 -19.87 -6.79
N ILE A 97 3.15 -20.30 -7.95
CA ILE A 97 4.55 -20.17 -8.35
C ILE A 97 4.60 -19.44 -9.69
N ASN A 98 5.54 -18.52 -9.84
CA ASN A 98 5.90 -17.95 -11.11
C ASN A 98 6.59 -19.03 -11.96
N LYS A 99 5.92 -19.49 -13.03
CA LYS A 99 6.44 -20.56 -13.89
C LYS A 99 7.73 -20.20 -14.63
N ILE A 100 8.06 -18.92 -14.75
CA ILE A 100 9.27 -18.45 -15.42
C ILE A 100 10.46 -18.48 -14.46
N THR A 101 10.28 -17.98 -13.24
CA THR A 101 11.38 -17.85 -12.27
C THR A 101 11.46 -19.01 -11.27
N GLY A 102 10.41 -19.83 -11.16
CA GLY A 102 10.27 -20.86 -10.12
C GLY A 102 10.00 -20.31 -8.72
N GLU A 103 9.98 -18.98 -8.53
CA GLU A 103 9.73 -18.36 -7.24
C GLU A 103 8.24 -18.30 -6.89
N PRO A 104 7.85 -18.37 -5.62
CA PRO A 104 6.46 -18.16 -5.21
C PRO A 104 6.00 -16.74 -5.58
N TRP A 105 4.71 -16.57 -5.87
CA TRP A 105 4.13 -15.25 -6.15
C TRP A 105 4.22 -14.28 -4.96
N SER A 106 4.38 -14.81 -3.74
CA SER A 106 4.66 -14.06 -2.52
C SER A 106 5.71 -14.80 -1.70
N LYS A 107 6.73 -14.09 -1.21
CA LYS A 107 7.78 -14.70 -0.39
C LYS A 107 7.30 -15.02 1.03
N THR A 108 6.27 -14.32 1.51
CA THR A 108 5.65 -14.54 2.82
C THR A 108 4.32 -15.30 2.74
N GLY A 109 3.87 -15.63 1.53
CA GLY A 109 2.56 -16.24 1.30
C GLY A 109 1.37 -15.28 1.45
N THR A 110 1.60 -14.00 1.77
CA THR A 110 0.57 -12.99 1.97
C THR A 110 0.98 -11.65 1.35
N GLN A 111 0.07 -11.01 0.63
CA GLN A 111 0.31 -9.69 0.02
C GLN A 111 -0.82 -8.72 0.24
N ILE A 112 -0.48 -7.44 0.19
CA ILE A 112 -1.42 -6.32 0.04
C ILE A 112 -1.34 -5.76 -1.37
N ASN A 113 -2.37 -5.03 -1.78
CA ASN A 113 -2.41 -4.35 -3.07
C ASN A 113 -2.73 -2.86 -2.91
N PHE A 114 -1.94 -2.02 -3.56
CA PHE A 114 -2.23 -0.61 -3.80
C PHE A 114 -2.62 -0.49 -5.27
N GLN A 115 -3.75 0.15 -5.56
CA GLN A 115 -4.27 0.21 -6.93
C GLN A 115 -4.70 1.61 -7.28
N SER A 116 -4.58 1.96 -8.57
CA SER A 116 -5.08 3.22 -9.10
C SER A 116 -5.74 3.05 -10.46
N ARG A 117 -6.52 4.06 -10.83
CA ARG A 117 -7.19 4.19 -12.12
C ARG A 117 -7.37 5.67 -12.46
N ASP A 118 -7.68 5.94 -13.72
CA ASP A 118 -7.70 7.29 -14.26
C ASP A 118 -9.07 7.98 -14.12
N ILE A 119 -10.13 7.18 -13.96
CA ILE A 119 -11.50 7.66 -13.76
C ILE A 119 -12.13 7.04 -12.50
N PRO A 120 -13.11 7.69 -11.84
CA PRO A 120 -13.69 7.24 -10.56
C PRO A 120 -14.52 5.94 -10.61
N GLU A 121 -14.53 5.23 -11.73
CA GLU A 121 -15.29 4.00 -11.96
C GLU A 121 -14.56 3.05 -12.91
N GLY A 122 -15.09 1.84 -13.09
CA GLY A 122 -14.46 0.83 -13.96
C GLY A 122 -13.17 0.23 -13.39
N THR A 123 -12.32 -0.25 -14.30
CA THR A 123 -11.17 -1.11 -14.01
C THR A 123 -10.04 -0.41 -13.26
N TRP A 124 -9.41 -1.15 -12.35
CA TRP A 124 -8.16 -0.74 -11.70
C TRP A 124 -6.97 -1.05 -12.59
N ASN A 125 -6.46 -0.03 -13.28
CA ASN A 125 -5.43 -0.19 -14.33
C ASN A 125 -4.03 -0.46 -13.77
N ASN A 126 -3.73 0.08 -12.58
CA ASN A 126 -2.41 -0.01 -11.96
C ASN A 126 -2.50 -0.76 -10.65
N ASN A 127 -1.51 -1.61 -10.37
CA ASN A 127 -1.47 -2.45 -9.19
C ASN A 127 -0.04 -2.64 -8.69
N VAL A 128 0.21 -2.26 -7.45
CA VAL A 128 1.46 -2.53 -6.75
C VAL A 128 1.18 -3.48 -5.60
N HIS A 129 1.87 -4.62 -5.57
CA HIS A 129 1.80 -5.58 -4.47
C HIS A 129 3.06 -5.57 -3.60
N LEU A 130 2.86 -5.76 -2.29
CA LEU A 130 3.91 -5.80 -1.27
C LEU A 130 3.65 -6.99 -0.35
N ASP A 131 4.71 -7.74 -0.04
CA ASP A 131 4.63 -8.88 0.88
C ASP A 131 4.36 -8.42 2.33
N VAL A 132 3.54 -9.18 3.03
CA VAL A 132 3.16 -8.95 4.42
C VAL A 132 3.57 -10.14 5.29
N GLU A 133 4.18 -9.85 6.43
CA GLU A 133 4.42 -10.80 7.50
C GLU A 133 3.28 -10.68 8.52
N LEU A 134 2.59 -11.80 8.76
CA LEU A 134 1.47 -11.90 9.69
C LEU A 134 1.97 -12.21 11.10
#